data_AF-T0TTA7-F1
#
_entry.id   AF-T0TTA7-F1
#
_cell.length_a   1.000
_cell.length_b   1.000
_cell.length_c   1.000
_cell.angle_alpha   90.00
_cell.angle_beta   90.00
_cell.angle_gamma   90.00
#
_symmetry.space_group_name_H-M   'P 1'
#
loop_
_entity.id
_entity.type
_entity.pdbx_description
1 polymer ?
#
loop_
_entity_poly.entity_id
_entity_poly.type
_entity_poly.pdbx_seq_one_letter_code
_entity_poly.pdbx_strand_id
1 'polypeptide(L)'
;MPKNEERKEVVQKIFDEAMTMVDLDKPVQVLAKEGWHPGVLGIVAGRIMEQISQTVVVLNIEAGLAKGSARSLESINIFHALDNHRDIFTAFGGHAGAAGMTLPEENLGQLSDILCHYVYDNDIDTSAKNTLNLDEELKLSELSLDTIKSLGKLAPFGMDNKKPVFWLHDITVTQARTMGQNGAHLKFKVKQGKASFDVVAFNKGHLLQEFQQAQGLELAVTLSVNVWNGQTTLQLMLEDARVEGIQLFDIRAKNMTLPEGVPMVEEASDTAPEVVLNKLPESATELKEWFEGKDFQAIYFKNSIKQAYYLTGYGTREQFARLYKTIYQFPEFDVRYKLDDLSHYLKIDKILLIKMIQIFDELDFVTIDNGVMTVNKEAEKRDIEDSQIFQDLKHLVKFQELMALGTPREIYDWLYKSEQ
;
A
#
# COMPACT_ATOMS: atom_id res chain seq x y z
N MET A 1 29.09 25.18 11.93
CA MET A 1 27.96 24.22 11.92
C MET A 1 27.02 24.64 10.81
N PRO A 2 26.71 23.79 9.83
CA PRO A 2 25.76 24.14 8.77
C PRO A 2 24.41 24.54 9.38
N LYS A 3 23.69 25.45 8.71
CA LYS A 3 22.32 25.81 9.09
C LYS A 3 21.44 24.54 9.05
N ASN A 4 20.40 24.49 9.89
CA ASN A 4 19.59 23.29 10.07
C ASN A 4 18.96 22.75 8.76
N GLU A 5 18.72 23.62 7.76
CA GLU A 5 18.29 23.25 6.41
C GLU A 5 19.41 22.63 5.56
N GLU A 6 20.59 23.25 5.50
CA GLU A 6 21.76 22.70 4.79
C GLU A 6 22.13 21.30 5.30
N ARG A 7 22.02 21.07 6.62
CA ARG A 7 22.25 19.74 7.21
C ARG A 7 21.25 18.70 6.70
N LYS A 8 19.97 19.06 6.54
CA LYS A 8 18.93 18.14 6.05
C LYS A 8 19.18 17.75 4.60
N GLU A 9 19.56 18.71 3.76
CA GLU A 9 19.90 18.43 2.35
C GLU A 9 21.11 17.50 2.22
N VAL A 10 22.16 17.74 3.02
CA VAL A 10 23.35 16.86 3.03
C VAL A 10 22.99 15.45 3.52
N VAL A 11 22.18 15.33 4.57
CA VAL A 11 21.70 14.01 5.05
C VAL A 11 20.89 13.28 3.98
N GLN A 12 19.97 13.98 3.30
CA GLN A 12 19.14 13.38 2.26
C GLN A 12 19.99 12.92 1.07
N LYS A 13 20.93 13.75 0.60
CA LYS A 13 21.84 13.38 -0.48
C LYS A 13 22.67 12.13 -0.16
N ILE A 14 23.31 12.09 1.01
CA ILE A 14 24.14 10.94 1.42
C ILE A 14 23.26 9.70 1.58
N PHE A 15 22.05 9.85 2.13
CA PHE A 15 21.09 8.76 2.27
C PHE A 15 20.71 8.16 0.91
N ASP A 16 20.34 8.99 -0.06
CA ASP A 16 19.93 8.54 -1.39
C ASP A 16 21.10 7.83 -2.11
N GLU A 17 22.32 8.37 -2.01
CA GLU A 17 23.51 7.72 -2.55
C GLU A 17 23.80 6.37 -1.88
N ALA A 18 23.82 6.34 -0.54
CA ALA A 18 24.09 5.14 0.24
C ALA A 18 23.06 4.03 -0.01
N MET A 19 21.77 4.38 -0.18
CA MET A 19 20.72 3.41 -0.52
C MET A 19 20.96 2.73 -1.87
N THR A 20 21.64 3.36 -2.83
CA THR A 20 22.00 2.71 -4.10
C THR A 20 23.13 1.68 -3.97
N MET A 21 23.83 1.67 -2.82
CA MET A 21 24.95 0.77 -2.53
C MET A 21 24.55 -0.40 -1.62
N VAL A 22 23.31 -0.42 -1.13
CA VAL A 22 22.79 -1.48 -0.25
C VAL A 22 22.69 -2.80 -1.01
N ASP A 23 23.20 -3.86 -0.39
CA ASP A 23 23.14 -5.23 -0.89
C ASP A 23 22.32 -6.08 0.11
N LEU A 24 21.04 -6.29 -0.20
CA LEU A 24 20.10 -6.97 0.71
C LEU A 24 20.41 -8.45 0.92
N ASP A 25 21.27 -9.05 0.10
CA ASP A 25 21.75 -10.43 0.30
C ASP A 25 22.74 -10.53 1.47
N LYS A 26 23.25 -9.39 1.97
CA LYS A 26 24.11 -9.33 3.15
C LYS A 26 23.32 -9.02 4.42
N PRO A 27 23.68 -9.63 5.57
CA PRO A 27 23.04 -9.34 6.86
C PRO A 27 23.46 -8.00 7.47
N VAL A 28 24.58 -7.42 7.02
CA VAL A 28 25.15 -6.16 7.51
C VAL A 28 25.67 -5.33 6.33
N GLN A 29 25.46 -4.01 6.39
CA GLN A 29 25.86 -3.08 5.35
C GLN A 29 27.10 -2.27 5.77
N VAL A 30 28.16 -2.29 4.97
CA VAL A 30 29.33 -1.41 5.11
C VAL A 30 29.40 -0.52 3.88
N LEU A 31 28.97 0.73 4.03
CA LEU A 31 28.83 1.70 2.94
C LEU A 31 29.90 2.78 3.08
N ALA A 32 30.73 2.96 2.07
CA ALA A 32 31.83 3.92 2.10
C ALA A 32 31.96 4.68 0.78
N LYS A 33 32.09 6.00 0.85
CA LYS A 33 32.29 6.84 -0.34
C LYS A 33 33.03 8.13 -0.01
N GLU A 34 33.78 8.66 -0.97
CA GLU A 34 34.37 9.99 -0.87
C GLU A 34 33.31 11.10 -0.91
N GLY A 35 33.61 12.21 -0.22
CA GLY A 35 32.78 13.43 -0.25
C GLY A 35 31.57 13.39 0.68
N TRP A 36 31.44 12.38 1.52
CA TRP A 36 30.40 12.31 2.55
C TRP A 36 30.83 13.08 3.81
N HIS A 37 29.96 13.94 4.32
CA HIS A 37 30.32 14.79 5.47
C HIS A 37 30.33 13.97 6.79
N PRO A 38 31.48 13.82 7.49
CA PRO A 38 31.60 12.92 8.65
C PRO A 38 30.62 13.23 9.79
N GLY A 39 30.30 14.51 10.00
CA GLY A 39 29.39 14.97 11.06
C GLY A 39 27.92 14.56 10.92
N VAL A 40 27.52 13.91 9.83
CA VAL A 40 26.13 13.43 9.64
C VAL A 40 26.01 11.93 9.39
N LEU A 41 27.12 11.19 9.27
CA LEU A 41 27.12 9.77 8.92
C LEU A 41 26.34 8.90 9.90
N GLY A 42 26.42 9.20 11.20
CA GLY A 42 25.65 8.47 12.22
C GLY A 42 24.14 8.66 12.11
N ILE A 43 23.66 9.78 11.55
CA ILE A 43 22.22 9.99 11.28
C ILE A 43 21.81 9.18 10.06
N VAL A 44 22.63 9.22 9.00
CA VAL A 44 22.37 8.45 7.78
C VAL A 44 22.35 6.96 8.08
N ALA A 45 23.34 6.45 8.81
CA ALA A 45 23.39 5.04 9.24
C ALA A 45 22.12 4.62 9.98
N GLY A 46 21.63 5.45 10.91
CA GLY A 46 20.40 5.16 11.66
C GLY A 46 19.17 5.13 10.77
N ARG A 47 19.05 6.09 9.83
CA ARG A 47 17.93 6.16 8.90
C ARG A 47 17.90 4.98 7.92
N ILE A 48 19.07 4.51 7.46
CA ILE A 48 19.17 3.32 6.61
C ILE A 48 18.80 2.09 7.43
N MET A 49 19.38 1.93 8.64
CA MET A 49 19.05 0.81 9.55
C MET A 49 17.56 0.73 9.83
N GLU A 50 16.88 1.85 10.09
CA GLU A 50 15.42 1.90 10.27
C GLU A 50 14.65 1.47 9.00
N GLN A 51 15.16 1.82 7.80
CA GLN A 51 14.48 1.51 6.55
C GLN A 51 14.65 0.06 6.11
N ILE A 52 15.84 -0.53 6.28
CA ILE A 52 16.15 -1.88 5.80
C ILE A 52 16.21 -2.93 6.93
N SER A 53 16.09 -2.51 8.19
CA SER A 53 16.18 -3.38 9.37
C SER A 53 17.45 -4.23 9.41
N GLN A 54 18.60 -3.65 9.05
CA GLN A 54 19.92 -4.29 9.13
C GLN A 54 20.92 -3.39 9.84
N THR A 55 21.98 -3.97 10.39
CA THR A 55 23.10 -3.20 10.94
C THR A 55 23.81 -2.46 9.81
N VAL A 56 24.12 -1.18 10.00
CA VAL A 56 24.67 -0.30 8.96
C VAL A 56 25.88 0.47 9.47
N VAL A 57 26.97 0.42 8.71
CA VAL A 57 28.16 1.25 8.85
C VAL A 57 28.21 2.22 7.68
N VAL A 58 28.34 3.52 7.95
CA VAL A 58 28.50 4.56 6.91
C VAL A 58 29.81 5.31 7.14
N LEU A 59 30.67 5.35 6.12
CA LEU A 59 32.05 5.84 6.19
C LEU A 59 32.33 6.86 5.07
N ASN A 60 33.02 7.94 5.40
CA ASN A 60 33.64 8.80 4.40
C ASN A 60 35.08 8.35 4.14
N ILE A 61 35.48 8.32 2.88
CA ILE A 61 36.88 8.06 2.48
C ILE A 61 37.59 9.39 2.27
N GLU A 62 38.73 9.58 2.91
CA GLU A 62 39.60 10.75 2.75
C GLU A 62 41.06 10.35 2.99
N ALA A 63 41.94 10.63 2.01
CA ALA A 63 43.37 10.37 2.09
C ALA A 63 43.75 8.92 2.46
N GLY A 64 43.04 7.93 1.89
CA GLY A 64 43.25 6.50 2.14
C GLY A 64 42.75 6.00 3.50
N LEU A 65 42.01 6.83 4.25
CA LEU A 65 41.36 6.45 5.50
C LEU A 65 39.84 6.55 5.35
N ALA A 66 39.14 5.51 5.78
CA ALA A 66 37.71 5.51 5.97
C ALA A 66 37.38 5.95 7.41
N LYS A 67 36.49 6.92 7.58
CA LYS A 67 36.04 7.41 8.89
C LYS A 67 34.52 7.55 8.93
N GLY A 68 33.90 7.05 9.98
CA GLY A 68 32.46 7.19 10.11
C GLY A 68 31.84 6.55 11.33
N SER A 69 30.61 6.10 11.17
CA SER A 69 29.76 5.66 12.26
C SER A 69 28.91 4.47 11.87
N ALA A 70 28.69 3.60 12.84
CA ALA A 70 27.81 2.46 12.73
C ALA A 70 26.58 2.59 13.61
N ARG A 71 25.49 1.92 13.20
CA ARG A 71 24.25 1.72 13.93
C ARG A 71 23.85 0.26 13.82
N SER A 72 23.48 -0.33 14.94
CA SER A 72 23.23 -1.77 15.07
C SER A 72 21.83 -2.03 15.55
N LEU A 73 21.26 -3.15 15.09
CA LEU A 73 20.04 -3.73 15.66
C LEU A 73 20.27 -4.15 17.11
N GLU A 74 19.20 -4.23 17.92
CA GLU A 74 19.29 -4.72 19.31
C GLU A 74 19.84 -6.15 19.39
N SER A 75 19.63 -6.97 18.35
CA SER A 75 20.14 -8.34 18.24
C SER A 75 21.66 -8.42 17.99
N ILE A 76 22.31 -7.32 17.58
CA ILE A 76 23.74 -7.29 17.25
C ILE A 76 24.45 -6.26 18.13
N ASN A 77 25.29 -6.74 19.06
CA ASN A 77 26.21 -5.88 19.80
C ASN A 77 27.44 -5.55 18.94
N ILE A 78 27.38 -4.41 18.23
CA ILE A 78 28.44 -4.02 17.29
C ILE A 78 29.79 -3.76 17.95
N PHE A 79 29.77 -3.35 19.22
CA PHE A 79 31.02 -3.18 19.96
C PHE A 79 31.71 -4.53 20.13
N HIS A 80 30.99 -5.55 20.62
CA HIS A 80 31.52 -6.90 20.80
C HIS A 80 31.96 -7.52 19.46
N ALA A 81 31.20 -7.30 18.39
CA ALA A 81 31.52 -7.81 17.06
C ALA A 81 32.87 -7.29 16.54
N LEU A 82 33.30 -6.10 16.95
CA LEU A 82 34.50 -5.43 16.45
C LEU A 82 35.65 -5.38 17.47
N ASP A 83 35.40 -5.57 18.76
CA ASP A 83 36.39 -5.38 19.83
C ASP A 83 37.60 -6.33 19.73
N ASN A 84 37.37 -7.55 19.22
CA ASN A 84 38.43 -8.54 18.98
C ASN A 84 39.24 -8.28 17.70
N HIS A 85 38.85 -7.30 16.89
CA HIS A 85 39.47 -6.97 15.60
C HIS A 85 40.06 -5.55 15.60
N ARG A 86 40.59 -5.10 16.74
CA ARG A 86 41.15 -3.73 16.88
C ARG A 86 42.31 -3.43 15.94
N ASP A 87 42.98 -4.46 15.42
CA ASP A 87 44.11 -4.38 14.50
C ASP A 87 43.76 -3.74 13.14
N ILE A 88 42.50 -3.83 12.70
CA ILE A 88 42.09 -3.25 11.43
C ILE A 88 41.79 -1.74 11.52
N PHE A 89 41.74 -1.19 12.74
CA PHE A 89 41.34 0.20 13.00
C PHE A 89 42.52 1.08 13.41
N THR A 90 42.48 2.33 12.96
CA THR A 90 43.31 3.41 13.53
C THR A 90 42.65 4.03 14.76
N ALA A 91 41.31 4.04 14.82
CA ALA A 91 40.54 4.44 15.99
C ALA A 91 39.20 3.68 16.02
N PHE A 92 38.80 3.17 17.18
CA PHE A 92 37.52 2.47 17.36
C PHE A 92 37.00 2.65 18.80
N GLY A 93 35.72 2.95 18.93
CA GLY A 93 35.02 3.02 20.21
C GLY A 93 33.51 3.12 20.04
N GLY A 94 32.75 2.83 21.09
CA GLY A 94 31.29 2.83 21.03
C GLY A 94 30.64 1.96 22.10
N HIS A 95 29.40 1.58 21.84
CA HIS A 95 28.55 0.73 22.67
C HIS A 95 27.76 -0.26 21.80
N ALA A 96 26.90 -1.08 22.40
CA ALA A 96 26.20 -2.16 21.71
C ALA A 96 25.44 -1.73 20.43
N GLY A 97 24.76 -0.57 20.45
CA GLY A 97 23.96 -0.09 19.31
C GLY A 97 24.66 0.91 18.38
N ALA A 98 25.88 1.35 18.70
CA ALA A 98 26.57 2.38 17.91
C ALA A 98 28.08 2.36 18.12
N ALA A 99 28.84 2.50 17.04
CA ALA A 99 30.29 2.65 17.08
C ALA A 99 30.78 3.78 16.18
N GLY A 100 31.85 4.46 16.59
CA GLY A 100 32.64 5.36 15.76
C GLY A 100 33.97 4.69 15.42
N MET A 101 34.37 4.81 14.15
CA MET A 101 35.58 4.13 13.67
C MET A 101 36.34 4.93 12.61
N THR A 102 37.64 4.70 12.58
CA THR A 102 38.57 5.10 11.51
C THR A 102 39.43 3.90 11.16
N LEU A 103 39.58 3.56 9.88
CA LEU A 103 40.35 2.43 9.38
C LEU A 103 41.00 2.75 8.02
N PRO A 104 42.09 2.08 7.61
CA PRO A 104 42.59 2.13 6.25
C PRO A 104 41.50 1.71 5.24
N GLU A 105 41.42 2.40 4.10
CA GLU A 105 40.42 2.10 3.05
C GLU A 105 40.50 0.65 2.56
N GLU A 106 41.70 0.10 2.48
CA GLU A 106 41.97 -1.30 2.11
C GLU A 106 41.30 -2.33 3.06
N ASN A 107 41.00 -1.94 4.31
CA ASN A 107 40.37 -2.81 5.31
C ASN A 107 38.83 -2.80 5.24
N LEU A 108 38.21 -2.05 4.32
CA LEU A 108 36.74 -1.98 4.20
C LEU A 108 36.11 -3.34 3.91
N GLY A 109 36.73 -4.14 3.04
CA GLY A 109 36.28 -5.50 2.75
C GLY A 109 36.32 -6.39 3.99
N GLN A 110 37.45 -6.34 4.72
CA GLN A 110 37.64 -7.10 5.95
C GLN A 110 36.61 -6.71 7.04
N LEU A 111 36.28 -5.43 7.19
CA LEU A 111 35.24 -4.97 8.10
C LEU A 111 33.86 -5.57 7.74
N SER A 112 33.51 -5.59 6.46
CA SER A 112 32.28 -6.21 5.96
C SER A 112 32.24 -7.69 6.31
N ASP A 113 33.34 -8.41 6.06
CA ASP A 113 33.43 -9.84 6.31
C ASP A 113 33.32 -10.16 7.80
N ILE A 114 34.02 -9.42 8.68
CA ILE A 114 33.94 -9.60 10.13
C ILE A 114 32.50 -9.49 10.62
N LEU A 115 31.78 -8.44 10.19
CA LEU A 115 30.40 -8.22 10.64
C LEU A 115 29.42 -9.26 10.08
N CYS A 116 29.60 -9.69 8.83
CA CYS A 116 28.78 -10.75 8.26
C CYS A 116 29.01 -12.09 8.98
N HIS A 117 30.27 -12.48 9.19
CA HIS A 117 30.59 -13.70 9.94
C HIS A 117 30.09 -13.64 11.38
N TYR A 118 30.16 -12.47 12.04
CA TYR A 118 29.58 -12.33 13.38
C TYR A 118 28.09 -12.67 13.42
N VAL A 119 27.32 -12.30 12.39
CA VAL A 119 25.91 -12.68 12.29
C VAL A 119 25.75 -14.18 12.06
N TYR A 120 26.49 -14.75 11.10
CA TYR A 120 26.38 -16.16 10.74
C TYR A 120 26.85 -17.10 11.87
N ASP A 121 27.98 -16.81 12.49
CA ASP A 121 28.61 -17.64 13.53
C ASP A 121 27.78 -17.67 14.83
N ASN A 122 26.96 -16.63 15.06
CA ASN A 122 26.09 -16.53 16.23
C ASN A 122 24.62 -16.83 15.91
N ASP A 123 24.30 -17.27 14.68
CA ASP A 123 22.94 -17.58 14.23
C ASP A 123 21.94 -16.45 14.52
N ILE A 124 22.38 -15.20 14.28
CA ILE A 124 21.58 -14.02 14.59
C ILE A 124 20.53 -13.83 13.51
N ASP A 125 19.25 -13.92 13.88
CA ASP A 125 18.14 -13.60 13.00
C ASP A 125 18.07 -12.09 12.74
N THR A 126 18.53 -11.67 11.55
CA THR A 126 18.41 -10.30 11.07
C THR A 126 17.08 -10.00 10.39
N SER A 127 16.19 -10.99 10.24
CA SER A 127 14.82 -10.82 9.72
C SER A 127 13.81 -10.50 10.84
N ALA A 128 14.20 -10.73 12.11
CA ALA A 128 13.40 -10.41 13.27
C ALA A 128 13.10 -8.91 13.33
N LYS A 129 11.81 -8.55 13.27
CA LYS A 129 11.36 -7.18 13.51
C LYS A 129 11.61 -6.80 14.97
N ASN A 130 11.88 -5.51 15.21
CA ASN A 130 11.98 -4.99 16.57
C ASN A 130 10.72 -5.29 17.37
N THR A 131 10.88 -5.77 18.61
CA THR A 131 9.74 -5.98 19.51
C THR A 131 9.23 -4.63 20.00
N LEU A 132 7.93 -4.38 19.81
CA LEU A 132 7.26 -3.20 20.39
C LEU A 132 6.62 -3.61 21.72
N ASN A 133 7.19 -3.13 22.82
CA ASN A 133 6.61 -3.32 24.14
C ASN A 133 5.48 -2.30 24.34
N LEU A 134 4.31 -2.79 24.76
CA LEU A 134 3.16 -1.98 25.14
C LEU A 134 3.10 -1.95 26.67
N ASP A 135 3.10 -0.75 27.24
CA ASP A 135 3.17 -0.56 28.69
C ASP A 135 1.83 -0.83 29.39
N GLU A 136 0.70 -0.45 28.77
CA GLU A 136 -0.63 -0.64 29.35
C GLU A 136 -1.75 -0.52 28.28
N GLU A 137 -2.90 -1.13 28.55
CA GLU A 137 -4.14 -0.86 27.82
C GLU A 137 -4.63 0.58 28.09
N LEU A 138 -5.07 1.28 27.05
CA LEU A 138 -5.61 2.63 27.15
C LEU A 138 -7.08 2.70 26.77
N LYS A 139 -7.90 3.22 27.68
CA LYS A 139 -9.28 3.62 27.40
C LYS A 139 -9.34 5.11 27.14
N LEU A 140 -9.96 5.50 26.02
CA LEU A 140 -10.07 6.92 25.65
C LEU A 140 -10.83 7.74 26.69
N SER A 141 -11.71 7.14 27.48
CA SER A 141 -12.43 7.81 28.57
C SER A 141 -11.53 8.26 29.73
N GLU A 142 -10.32 7.72 29.85
CA GLU A 142 -9.35 8.03 30.91
C GLU A 142 -8.41 9.17 30.52
N LEU A 143 -8.44 9.58 29.25
CA LEU A 143 -7.59 10.63 28.72
C LEU A 143 -8.08 12.01 29.09
N SER A 144 -7.20 12.75 29.77
CA SER A 144 -7.37 14.17 30.07
C SER A 144 -6.02 14.88 29.98
N LEU A 145 -6.04 16.21 29.96
CA LEU A 145 -4.79 17.00 30.05
C LEU A 145 -4.05 16.72 31.36
N ASP A 146 -4.75 16.38 32.45
CA ASP A 146 -4.13 16.07 33.73
C ASP A 146 -3.49 14.68 33.76
N THR A 147 -4.04 13.72 32.99
CA THR A 147 -3.42 12.41 32.74
C THR A 147 -2.04 12.61 32.09
N ILE A 148 -1.94 13.44 31.05
CA ILE A 148 -0.66 13.72 30.39
C ILE A 148 0.31 14.46 31.32
N LYS A 149 -0.15 15.48 32.05
CA LYS A 149 0.70 16.18 33.02
C LYS A 149 1.29 15.22 34.06
N SER A 150 0.51 14.24 34.50
CA SER A 150 0.96 13.24 35.46
C SER A 150 2.02 12.32 34.86
N LEU A 151 1.82 11.84 33.63
CA LEU A 151 2.83 11.07 32.89
C LEU A 151 4.11 11.87 32.63
N GLY A 152 3.99 13.19 32.43
CA GLY A 152 5.13 14.09 32.28
C GLY A 152 6.09 14.10 33.47
N LYS A 153 5.67 13.64 34.66
CA LYS A 153 6.55 13.48 35.84
C LYS A 153 7.58 12.37 35.68
N LEU A 154 7.41 11.47 34.72
CA LEU A 154 8.38 10.41 34.39
C LEU A 154 9.53 10.93 33.51
N ALA A 155 9.44 12.17 33.01
CA ALA A 155 10.50 12.78 32.24
C ALA A 155 11.78 12.99 33.09
N PRO A 156 12.98 13.05 32.49
CA PRO A 156 13.25 13.12 31.06
C PRO A 156 13.13 11.78 30.34
N PHE A 157 12.48 11.79 29.17
CA PHE A 157 12.43 10.63 28.28
C PHE A 157 13.65 10.58 27.36
N GLY A 158 14.12 9.38 27.04
CA GLY A 158 15.31 9.12 26.24
C GLY A 158 15.48 7.63 25.93
N MET A 159 16.69 7.23 25.55
CA MET A 159 17.01 5.84 25.22
C MET A 159 16.75 4.88 26.38
N ASP A 160 17.16 5.26 27.60
CA ASP A 160 17.02 4.45 28.82
C ASP A 160 15.69 4.67 29.56
N ASN A 161 14.86 5.60 29.09
CA ASN A 161 13.55 5.91 29.66
C ASN A 161 12.61 6.31 28.52
N LYS A 162 12.14 5.32 27.76
CA LYS A 162 11.28 5.55 26.60
C LYS A 162 9.93 6.14 27.07
N LYS A 163 9.25 6.85 26.18
CA LYS A 163 7.87 7.27 26.47
C LYS A 163 6.97 6.05 26.57
N PRO A 164 5.99 6.04 27.48
CA PRO A 164 5.03 4.95 27.54
C PRO A 164 4.24 4.81 26.24
N VAL A 165 4.17 3.59 25.72
CA VAL A 165 3.39 3.19 24.55
C VAL A 165 2.16 2.42 25.03
N PHE A 166 0.99 2.84 24.58
CA PHE A 166 -0.28 2.28 25.04
C PHE A 166 -0.95 1.46 23.95
N TRP A 167 -1.59 0.38 24.35
CA TRP A 167 -2.44 -0.44 23.47
C TRP A 167 -3.87 0.11 23.46
N LEU A 168 -4.38 0.46 22.29
CA LEU A 168 -5.72 0.98 22.10
C LEU A 168 -6.49 0.09 21.12
N HIS A 169 -7.59 -0.50 21.59
CA HIS A 169 -8.46 -1.40 20.83
C HIS A 169 -9.94 -1.02 21.02
N ASP A 170 -10.86 -1.78 20.40
CA ASP A 170 -12.31 -1.50 20.42
C ASP A 170 -12.67 -0.07 19.95
N ILE A 171 -11.93 0.41 18.96
CA ILE A 171 -12.08 1.76 18.41
C ILE A 171 -12.73 1.76 17.03
N THR A 172 -13.30 2.90 16.67
CA THR A 172 -13.76 3.17 15.31
C THR A 172 -13.08 4.41 14.76
N VAL A 173 -12.54 4.31 13.54
CA VAL A 173 -12.07 5.48 12.79
C VAL A 173 -13.29 6.21 12.22
N THR A 174 -13.48 7.46 12.62
CA THR A 174 -14.66 8.26 12.21
C THR A 174 -14.34 9.25 11.11
N GLN A 175 -13.07 9.65 10.99
CA GLN A 175 -12.55 10.58 9.98
C GLN A 175 -11.07 10.27 9.77
N ALA A 176 -10.60 10.35 8.52
CA ALA A 176 -9.18 10.25 8.19
C ALA A 176 -8.85 11.25 7.07
N ARG A 177 -7.64 11.82 7.10
CA ARG A 177 -7.13 12.73 6.07
C ARG A 177 -5.60 12.77 6.07
N THR A 178 -5.02 13.14 4.94
CA THR A 178 -3.59 13.44 4.87
C THR A 178 -3.28 14.88 5.33
N MET A 179 -2.04 15.11 5.77
CA MET A 179 -1.52 16.43 6.14
C MET A 179 -0.01 16.53 5.88
N GLY A 180 0.53 17.74 5.96
CA GLY A 180 1.95 18.00 5.66
C GLY A 180 2.22 18.19 4.16
N GLN A 181 3.48 18.45 3.82
CA GLN A 181 3.91 18.62 2.44
C GLN A 181 3.60 17.33 1.65
N ASN A 182 2.98 17.48 0.48
CA ASN A 182 2.59 16.38 -0.40
C ASN A 182 1.71 15.29 0.27
N GLY A 183 1.02 15.62 1.37
CA GLY A 183 0.18 14.65 2.09
C GLY A 183 0.98 13.54 2.79
N ALA A 184 2.24 13.78 3.16
CA ALA A 184 3.14 12.78 3.71
C ALA A 184 2.63 12.11 5.01
N HIS A 185 1.79 12.78 5.81
CA HIS A 185 1.37 12.29 7.11
C HIS A 185 -0.12 11.98 7.13
N LEU A 186 -0.52 11.04 7.98
CA LEU A 186 -1.91 10.67 8.19
C LEU A 186 -2.40 11.27 9.51
N LYS A 187 -3.59 11.88 9.48
CA LYS A 187 -4.31 12.32 10.67
C LYS A 187 -5.72 11.75 10.63
N PHE A 188 -6.10 11.04 11.68
CA PHE A 188 -7.41 10.40 11.79
C PHE A 188 -8.01 10.59 13.17
N LYS A 189 -9.33 10.42 13.28
CA LYS A 189 -10.07 10.54 14.53
C LYS A 189 -10.59 9.18 14.94
N VAL A 190 -10.16 8.71 16.10
CA VAL A 190 -10.64 7.48 16.72
C VAL A 190 -11.72 7.79 17.75
N LYS A 191 -12.69 6.89 17.86
CA LYS A 191 -13.79 6.97 18.82
C LYS A 191 -13.90 5.65 19.59
N GLN A 192 -14.10 5.76 20.90
CA GLN A 192 -14.38 4.65 21.82
C GLN A 192 -15.49 5.12 22.76
N GLY A 193 -16.69 4.53 22.65
CA GLY A 193 -17.88 5.00 23.35
C GLY A 193 -18.21 6.47 23.01
N LYS A 194 -18.16 7.37 24.00
CA LYS A 194 -18.39 8.82 23.82
C LYS A 194 -17.10 9.63 23.64
N ALA A 195 -15.95 9.04 23.91
CA ALA A 195 -14.66 9.71 23.81
C ALA A 195 -14.14 9.65 22.37
N SER A 196 -13.48 10.72 21.94
CA SER A 196 -12.86 10.78 20.62
C SER A 196 -11.60 11.64 20.63
N PHE A 197 -10.54 11.17 20.00
CA PHE A 197 -9.26 11.86 19.93
C PHE A 197 -8.69 11.82 18.52
N ASP A 198 -7.88 12.83 18.22
CA ASP A 198 -7.08 12.84 17.01
C ASP A 198 -5.83 11.98 17.20
N VAL A 199 -5.51 11.17 16.19
CA VAL A 199 -4.28 10.40 16.06
C VAL A 199 -3.47 10.95 14.89
N VAL A 200 -2.17 11.11 15.09
CA VAL A 200 -1.23 11.56 14.06
C VAL A 200 -0.21 10.47 13.80
N ALA A 201 -0.05 10.09 12.53
CA ALA A 201 0.93 9.12 12.07
C ALA A 201 1.86 9.76 11.04
N PHE A 202 3.14 9.91 11.38
CA PHE A 202 4.13 10.49 10.48
C PHE A 202 4.48 9.52 9.35
N ASN A 203 4.70 10.08 8.16
CA ASN A 203 5.06 9.34 6.94
C ASN A 203 4.10 8.20 6.52
N LYS A 204 2.89 8.15 7.09
CA LYS A 204 1.85 7.15 6.79
C LYS A 204 0.70 7.69 5.94
N GLY A 205 0.89 8.83 5.27
CA GLY A 205 -0.18 9.45 4.46
C GLY A 205 -0.71 8.56 3.32
N HIS A 206 0.12 7.65 2.81
CA HIS A 206 -0.25 6.68 1.80
C HIS A 206 -1.25 5.61 2.30
N LEU A 207 -1.40 5.42 3.62
CA LEU A 207 -2.30 4.44 4.23
C LEU A 207 -3.71 5.00 4.52
N LEU A 208 -4.07 6.14 3.92
CA LEU A 208 -5.33 6.83 4.20
C LEU A 208 -6.53 5.92 4.00
N GLN A 209 -6.57 5.20 2.89
CA GLN A 209 -7.73 4.38 2.51
C GLN A 209 -7.87 3.17 3.42
N GLU A 210 -6.75 2.51 3.74
CA GLU A 210 -6.66 1.36 4.62
C GLU A 210 -7.18 1.70 6.01
N PHE A 211 -6.74 2.81 6.61
CA PHE A 211 -7.22 3.24 7.94
C PHE A 211 -8.67 3.70 7.92
N GLN A 212 -9.15 4.25 6.81
CA GLN A 212 -10.54 4.70 6.69
C GLN A 212 -11.52 3.52 6.61
N GLN A 213 -11.10 2.39 6.06
CA GLN A 213 -11.96 1.21 5.86
C GLN A 213 -11.69 0.06 6.85
N ALA A 214 -10.62 0.14 7.64
CA ALA A 214 -10.26 -0.87 8.62
C ALA A 214 -11.37 -1.08 9.66
N GLN A 215 -11.64 -2.34 9.96
CA GLN A 215 -12.46 -2.80 11.08
C GLN A 215 -11.57 -3.63 12.00
N GLY A 216 -11.86 -3.69 13.30
CA GLY A 216 -10.97 -4.38 14.25
C GLY A 216 -9.58 -3.74 14.36
N LEU A 217 -9.49 -2.43 14.13
CA LEU A 217 -8.23 -1.70 14.18
C LEU A 217 -7.76 -1.57 15.63
N GLU A 218 -6.51 -1.97 15.87
CA GLU A 218 -5.80 -1.76 17.12
C GLU A 218 -4.55 -0.92 16.89
N LEU A 219 -4.22 -0.07 17.86
CA LEU A 219 -3.15 0.91 17.75
C LEU A 219 -2.20 0.79 18.94
N ALA A 220 -0.91 0.90 18.64
CA ALA A 220 0.10 1.29 19.62
C ALA A 220 0.30 2.80 19.52
N VAL A 221 0.04 3.53 20.61
CA VAL A 221 0.06 5.00 20.61
C VAL A 221 0.86 5.59 21.77
N THR A 222 1.52 6.73 21.52
CA THR A 222 2.03 7.59 22.58
C THR A 222 1.16 8.83 22.75
N LEU A 223 1.13 9.40 23.95
CA LEU A 223 0.32 10.59 24.26
C LEU A 223 1.11 11.88 23.99
N SER A 224 0.45 12.88 23.41
CA SER A 224 1.06 14.17 23.11
C SER A 224 0.10 15.34 23.36
N VAL A 225 0.68 16.51 23.61
CA VAL A 225 -0.04 17.78 23.75
C VAL A 225 0.18 18.60 22.49
N ASN A 226 -0.91 19.02 21.86
CA ASN A 226 -0.89 19.96 20.76
C ASN A 226 -1.28 21.36 21.26
N VAL A 227 -0.43 22.35 21.02
CA VAL A 227 -0.70 23.76 21.33
C VAL A 227 -0.84 24.51 20.02
N TRP A 228 -2.07 24.90 19.68
CA TRP A 228 -2.38 25.58 18.43
C TRP A 228 -3.33 26.75 18.68
N ASN A 229 -2.96 27.95 18.18
CA ASN A 229 -3.76 29.17 18.29
C ASN A 229 -4.26 29.45 19.72
N GLY A 230 -3.39 29.23 20.72
CA GLY A 230 -3.72 29.40 22.15
C GLY A 230 -4.59 28.29 22.77
N GLN A 231 -5.04 27.31 21.98
CA GLN A 231 -5.74 26.12 22.48
C GLN A 231 -4.76 24.97 22.70
N THR A 232 -4.91 24.30 23.84
CA THR A 232 -4.15 23.12 24.21
C THR A 232 -5.06 21.91 24.15
N THR A 233 -4.76 20.96 23.26
CA THR A 233 -5.55 19.74 23.09
C THR A 233 -4.67 18.50 23.27
N LEU A 234 -5.27 17.42 23.76
CA LEU A 234 -4.64 16.10 23.76
C LEU A 234 -4.71 15.52 22.35
N GLN A 235 -3.63 14.89 21.89
CA GLN A 235 -3.61 14.06 20.70
C GLN A 235 -2.80 12.77 20.95
N LEU A 236 -3.08 11.76 20.14
CA LEU A 236 -2.34 10.50 20.11
C LEU A 236 -1.34 10.55 18.95
N MET A 237 -0.19 9.92 19.15
CA MET A 237 0.81 9.70 18.11
C MET A 237 0.85 8.20 17.82
N LEU A 238 0.73 7.82 16.56
CA LEU A 238 0.80 6.42 16.15
C LEU A 238 2.25 5.94 16.17
N GLU A 239 2.51 4.86 16.88
CA GLU A 239 3.77 4.10 16.79
C GLU A 239 3.60 2.92 15.82
N ASP A 240 2.52 2.16 15.98
CA ASP A 240 2.19 1.02 15.11
C ASP A 240 0.69 0.72 15.10
N ALA A 241 0.23 -0.07 14.14
CA ALA A 241 -1.17 -0.49 14.03
C ALA A 241 -1.27 -1.93 13.53
N ARG A 242 -2.30 -2.63 14.00
CA ARG A 242 -2.71 -3.93 13.46
C ARG A 242 -4.21 -3.99 13.27
N VAL A 243 -4.65 -4.92 12.44
CA VAL A 243 -6.07 -5.20 12.19
C VAL A 243 -6.33 -6.63 12.67
N GLU A 244 -7.27 -6.77 13.59
CA GLU A 244 -7.87 -8.06 13.93
C GLU A 244 -9.00 -8.32 12.92
N GLY A 245 -8.70 -9.14 11.90
CA GLY A 245 -9.60 -9.50 10.81
C GLY A 245 -9.01 -9.23 9.43
N ILE A 246 -9.89 -9.02 8.44
CA ILE A 246 -9.51 -8.85 7.03
C ILE A 246 -8.84 -7.49 6.75
N GLN A 247 -7.72 -7.55 6.04
CA GLN A 247 -7.08 -6.39 5.42
C GLN A 247 -7.51 -6.26 3.95
N LEU A 248 -7.88 -5.05 3.55
CA LEU A 248 -8.35 -4.77 2.18
C LEU A 248 -7.46 -3.71 1.57
N PHE A 249 -6.87 -4.01 0.42
CA PHE A 249 -5.92 -3.13 -0.27
C PHE A 249 -6.43 -2.74 -1.65
N ASP A 250 -6.45 -1.44 -1.93
CA ASP A 250 -6.80 -0.93 -3.26
C ASP A 250 -5.54 -0.73 -4.08
N ILE A 251 -5.28 -1.64 -5.02
CA ILE A 251 -4.09 -1.58 -5.89
C ILE A 251 -4.46 -1.29 -7.35
N ARG A 252 -5.67 -0.79 -7.60
CA ARG A 252 -6.21 -0.54 -8.95
C ARG A 252 -5.44 0.54 -9.72
N ALA A 253 -4.76 1.46 -9.03
CA ALA A 253 -3.96 2.49 -9.68
C ALA A 253 -2.86 1.88 -10.57
N LYS A 254 -2.62 2.49 -11.74
CA LYS A 254 -1.72 1.93 -12.77
C LYS A 254 -0.27 1.76 -12.29
N ASN A 255 0.18 2.63 -11.40
CA ASN A 255 1.54 2.64 -10.85
C ASN A 255 1.73 1.69 -9.66
N MET A 256 0.68 1.03 -9.17
CA MET A 256 0.80 0.08 -8.07
C MET A 256 1.16 -1.30 -8.60
N THR A 257 2.22 -1.87 -8.03
CA THR A 257 2.71 -3.22 -8.31
C THR A 257 1.89 -4.25 -7.54
N LEU A 258 1.88 -5.48 -8.07
CA LEU A 258 1.32 -6.61 -7.33
C LEU A 258 2.25 -6.94 -6.14
N PRO A 259 1.70 -7.36 -5.00
CA PRO A 259 2.50 -7.87 -3.91
C PRO A 259 3.25 -9.13 -4.32
N GLU A 260 4.52 -9.24 -3.94
CA GLU A 260 5.37 -10.38 -4.25
C GLU A 260 4.96 -11.60 -3.43
N GLY A 261 4.93 -12.78 -4.06
CA GLY A 261 4.61 -14.05 -3.39
C GLY A 261 3.12 -14.27 -3.06
N VAL A 262 2.24 -13.30 -3.31
CA VAL A 262 0.80 -13.45 -3.06
C VAL A 262 0.11 -14.06 -4.31
N PRO A 263 -0.62 -15.18 -4.17
CA PRO A 263 -1.27 -15.85 -5.30
C PRO A 263 -2.47 -15.06 -5.84
N MET A 264 -2.80 -15.31 -7.11
CA MET A 264 -4.06 -14.84 -7.69
C MET A 264 -5.23 -15.65 -7.10
N VAL A 265 -6.38 -15.02 -6.87
CA VAL A 265 -7.51 -15.68 -6.19
C VAL A 265 -8.00 -16.93 -6.94
N GLU A 266 -7.94 -16.92 -8.27
CA GLU A 266 -8.32 -18.05 -9.13
C GLU A 266 -7.35 -19.26 -9.03
N GLU A 267 -6.13 -19.03 -8.57
CA GLU A 267 -5.06 -20.03 -8.42
C GLU A 267 -4.73 -20.34 -6.96
N ALA A 268 -5.34 -19.62 -6.02
CA ALA A 268 -5.03 -19.70 -4.60
C ALA A 268 -5.56 -20.99 -3.98
N SER A 269 -4.69 -21.69 -3.24
CA SER A 269 -5.08 -22.80 -2.38
C SER A 269 -6.06 -22.34 -1.29
N ASP A 270 -6.91 -23.25 -0.80
CA ASP A 270 -7.87 -22.97 0.29
C ASP A 270 -7.20 -22.51 1.60
N THR A 271 -5.90 -22.78 1.77
CA THR A 271 -5.10 -22.36 2.94
C THR A 271 -4.34 -21.06 2.73
N ALA A 272 -4.46 -20.41 1.56
CA ALA A 272 -3.75 -19.17 1.29
C ALA A 272 -4.32 -18.05 2.20
N PRO A 273 -3.49 -17.40 3.05
CA PRO A 273 -3.99 -16.34 3.92
C PRO A 273 -4.27 -15.04 3.14
N GLU A 274 -3.64 -14.87 1.97
CA GLU A 274 -3.69 -13.63 1.22
C GLU A 274 -3.88 -13.91 -0.27
N VAL A 275 -4.63 -13.05 -0.97
CA VAL A 275 -4.89 -13.19 -2.41
C VAL A 275 -4.94 -11.87 -3.16
N VAL A 276 -4.65 -11.94 -4.45
CA VAL A 276 -4.82 -10.84 -5.40
C VAL A 276 -6.02 -11.12 -6.31
N LEU A 277 -7.01 -10.21 -6.34
CA LEU A 277 -7.98 -10.16 -7.42
C LEU A 277 -7.39 -9.35 -8.58
N ASN A 278 -6.66 -10.04 -9.46
CA ASN A 278 -5.91 -9.39 -10.53
C ASN A 278 -6.77 -8.97 -11.72
N LYS A 279 -7.53 -9.93 -12.27
CA LYS A 279 -8.43 -9.74 -13.40
C LYS A 279 -9.85 -10.09 -12.97
N LEU A 280 -10.82 -9.32 -13.46
CA LEU A 280 -12.22 -9.67 -13.24
C LEU A 280 -12.68 -10.75 -14.24
N PRO A 281 -13.48 -11.74 -13.78
CA PRO A 281 -14.20 -12.63 -14.67
C PRO A 281 -15.31 -11.90 -15.43
N GLU A 282 -15.90 -12.57 -16.43
CA GLU A 282 -17.00 -12.00 -17.22
C GLU A 282 -18.37 -12.11 -16.52
N SER A 283 -18.45 -12.82 -15.38
CA SER A 283 -19.67 -12.93 -14.58
C SER A 283 -19.43 -12.69 -13.08
N ALA A 284 -20.43 -12.09 -12.43
CA ALA A 284 -20.43 -11.90 -10.98
C ALA A 284 -20.46 -13.23 -10.22
N THR A 285 -21.14 -14.24 -10.75
CA THR A 285 -21.26 -15.57 -10.15
C THR A 285 -19.91 -16.26 -10.05
N GLU A 286 -19.15 -16.28 -11.15
CA GLU A 286 -17.80 -16.85 -11.19
C GLU A 286 -16.88 -16.17 -10.17
N LEU A 287 -16.97 -14.85 -10.03
CA LEU A 287 -16.19 -14.17 -8.99
C LEU A 287 -16.58 -14.61 -7.58
N LYS A 288 -17.88 -14.75 -7.29
CA LYS A 288 -18.34 -15.21 -5.97
C LYS A 288 -17.85 -16.63 -5.68
N GLU A 289 -17.84 -17.52 -6.66
CA GLU A 289 -17.30 -18.88 -6.53
C GLU A 289 -15.81 -18.89 -6.14
N TRP A 290 -15.00 -17.94 -6.63
CA TRP A 290 -13.58 -17.85 -6.25
C TRP A 290 -13.36 -17.54 -4.77
N PHE A 291 -14.32 -16.89 -4.11
CA PHE A 291 -14.27 -16.49 -2.69
C PHE A 291 -15.13 -17.38 -1.79
N GLU A 292 -15.97 -18.25 -2.34
CA GLU A 292 -16.91 -19.07 -1.57
C GLU A 292 -16.16 -20.03 -0.63
N GLY A 293 -16.51 -20.00 0.67
CA GLY A 293 -15.93 -20.88 1.68
C GLY A 293 -14.48 -20.59 2.06
N LYS A 294 -13.86 -19.53 1.52
CA LYS A 294 -12.49 -19.12 1.82
C LYS A 294 -12.50 -17.97 2.82
N ASP A 295 -11.56 -17.97 3.77
CA ASP A 295 -11.40 -16.91 4.75
C ASP A 295 -9.98 -16.32 4.63
N PHE A 296 -9.89 -15.16 3.98
CA PHE A 296 -8.62 -14.49 3.74
C PHE A 296 -8.30 -13.52 4.88
N GLN A 297 -7.04 -13.40 5.23
CA GLN A 297 -6.49 -12.35 6.09
C GLN A 297 -6.19 -11.08 5.30
N ALA A 298 -5.89 -11.18 4.00
CA ALA A 298 -5.74 -10.02 3.12
C ALA A 298 -6.28 -10.25 1.70
N ILE A 299 -6.89 -9.20 1.12
CA ILE A 299 -7.32 -9.18 -0.28
C ILE A 299 -6.79 -7.91 -0.95
N TYR A 300 -6.08 -8.10 -2.06
CA TYR A 300 -5.56 -7.02 -2.90
C TYR A 300 -6.40 -6.87 -4.17
N PHE A 301 -7.08 -5.74 -4.32
CA PHE A 301 -7.96 -5.47 -5.46
C PHE A 301 -7.19 -4.73 -6.57
N LYS A 302 -6.83 -5.45 -7.64
CA LYS A 302 -6.33 -4.83 -8.88
C LYS A 302 -7.43 -4.66 -9.93
N ASN A 303 -8.39 -5.59 -9.94
CA ASN A 303 -9.64 -5.55 -10.68
C ASN A 303 -9.46 -5.15 -12.16
N SER A 304 -8.49 -5.74 -12.86
CA SER A 304 -8.25 -5.45 -14.28
C SER A 304 -9.45 -5.90 -15.11
N ILE A 305 -10.10 -4.96 -15.79
CA ILE A 305 -11.27 -5.20 -16.63
C ILE A 305 -10.83 -5.26 -18.10
N LYS A 306 -11.08 -6.40 -18.76
CA LYS A 306 -10.71 -6.61 -20.18
C LYS A 306 -11.53 -5.74 -21.15
N GLN A 307 -12.85 -5.68 -20.93
CA GLN A 307 -13.78 -4.85 -21.71
C GLN A 307 -14.62 -4.00 -20.74
N ALA A 308 -14.34 -2.70 -20.69
CA ALA A 308 -14.90 -1.78 -19.72
C ALA A 308 -16.32 -1.30 -20.08
N TYR A 309 -17.28 -2.21 -20.03
CA TYR A 309 -18.69 -1.90 -20.25
C TYR A 309 -19.26 -0.90 -19.23
N TYR A 310 -18.70 -0.80 -18.02
CA TYR A 310 -19.09 0.27 -17.07
C TYR A 310 -18.85 1.70 -17.61
N LEU A 311 -17.96 1.88 -18.60
CA LEU A 311 -17.73 3.18 -19.25
C LEU A 311 -18.69 3.43 -20.40
N THR A 312 -19.13 2.39 -21.08
CA THR A 312 -19.99 2.48 -22.27
C THR A 312 -21.48 2.34 -21.93
N GLY A 313 -21.79 1.73 -20.80
CA GLY A 313 -23.13 1.32 -20.39
C GLY A 313 -23.63 0.11 -21.17
N TYR A 314 -24.94 -0.12 -21.11
CA TYR A 314 -25.63 -1.21 -21.82
C TYR A 314 -26.46 -0.71 -23.03
N GLY A 315 -26.27 0.56 -23.41
CA GLY A 315 -26.97 1.19 -24.53
C GLY A 315 -28.21 1.99 -24.10
N THR A 316 -28.29 3.26 -24.52
CA THR A 316 -29.48 4.10 -24.30
C THR A 316 -30.53 3.87 -25.38
N ARG A 317 -31.79 4.21 -25.08
CA ARG A 317 -32.90 4.14 -26.05
C ARG A 317 -32.59 4.92 -27.34
N GLU A 318 -31.93 6.06 -27.23
CA GLU A 318 -31.53 6.88 -28.38
C GLU A 318 -30.46 6.16 -29.22
N GLN A 319 -29.49 5.50 -28.58
CA GLN A 319 -28.47 4.73 -29.29
C GLN A 319 -29.09 3.58 -30.09
N PHE A 320 -29.98 2.81 -29.47
CA PHE A 320 -30.71 1.74 -30.16
C PHE A 320 -31.59 2.27 -31.28
N ALA A 321 -32.31 3.37 -31.08
CA ALA A 321 -33.13 3.99 -32.11
C ALA A 321 -32.31 4.47 -33.32
N ARG A 322 -31.10 5.00 -33.10
CA ARG A 322 -30.18 5.36 -34.19
C ARG A 322 -29.69 4.12 -34.93
N LEU A 323 -29.24 3.09 -34.21
CA LEU A 323 -28.80 1.83 -34.83
C LEU A 323 -29.91 1.25 -35.69
N TYR A 324 -31.13 1.13 -35.14
CA TYR A 324 -32.32 0.66 -35.86
C TYR A 324 -32.59 1.47 -37.13
N LYS A 325 -32.59 2.81 -37.06
CA LYS A 325 -32.79 3.64 -38.25
C LYS A 325 -31.71 3.45 -39.30
N THR A 326 -30.44 3.33 -38.88
CA THR A 326 -29.31 3.18 -39.79
C THR A 326 -29.33 1.83 -40.50
N ILE A 327 -29.59 0.73 -39.80
CA ILE A 327 -29.66 -0.59 -40.45
C ILE A 327 -30.81 -0.66 -41.46
N TYR A 328 -31.97 -0.05 -41.18
CA TYR A 328 -33.07 -0.01 -42.15
C TYR A 328 -32.77 0.86 -43.39
N GLN A 329 -31.89 1.85 -43.26
CA GLN A 329 -31.41 2.66 -44.39
C GLN A 329 -30.35 1.92 -45.23
N PHE A 330 -29.56 1.05 -44.60
CA PHE A 330 -28.51 0.25 -45.23
C PHE A 330 -28.77 -1.24 -44.92
N PRO A 331 -29.66 -1.90 -45.68
CA PRO A 331 -30.21 -3.22 -45.31
C PRO A 331 -29.19 -4.36 -45.27
N GLU A 332 -28.00 -4.15 -45.83
CA GLU A 332 -26.90 -5.11 -45.87
C GLU A 332 -25.60 -4.40 -45.49
N PHE A 333 -24.86 -4.97 -44.55
CA PHE A 333 -23.68 -4.35 -43.96
C PHE A 333 -22.63 -5.40 -43.55
N ASP A 334 -21.43 -5.35 -44.14
CA ASP A 334 -20.33 -6.25 -43.75
C ASP A 334 -19.68 -5.77 -42.45
N VAL A 335 -20.02 -6.42 -41.33
CA VAL A 335 -19.55 -6.05 -40.00
C VAL A 335 -18.08 -6.41 -39.77
N ARG A 336 -17.44 -7.22 -40.63
CA ARG A 336 -16.01 -7.56 -40.47
C ARG A 336 -15.11 -6.39 -40.79
N TYR A 337 -15.47 -5.61 -41.81
CA TYR A 337 -14.65 -4.52 -42.33
C TYR A 337 -15.17 -3.13 -41.99
N LYS A 338 -16.48 -2.99 -41.76
CA LYS A 338 -17.12 -1.67 -41.59
C LYS A 338 -17.63 -1.39 -40.17
N LEU A 339 -17.38 -2.28 -39.21
CA LEU A 339 -17.83 -2.06 -37.82
C LEU A 339 -17.23 -0.78 -37.23
N ASP A 340 -15.97 -0.47 -37.55
CA ASP A 340 -15.33 0.77 -37.10
C ASP A 340 -16.01 2.00 -37.71
N ASP A 341 -16.32 1.99 -39.00
CA ASP A 341 -17.05 3.08 -39.66
C ASP A 341 -18.44 3.27 -39.06
N LEU A 342 -19.14 2.16 -38.76
CA LEU A 342 -20.47 2.20 -38.14
C LEU A 342 -20.41 2.76 -36.72
N SER A 343 -19.42 2.35 -35.93
CA SER A 343 -19.17 2.86 -34.58
C SER A 343 -18.96 4.38 -34.59
N HIS A 344 -18.11 4.88 -35.51
CA HIS A 344 -17.87 6.32 -35.67
C HIS A 344 -19.11 7.07 -36.15
N TYR A 345 -19.81 6.54 -37.15
CA TYR A 345 -21.01 7.15 -37.72
C TYR A 345 -22.12 7.27 -36.66
N LEU A 346 -22.36 6.19 -35.93
CA LEU A 346 -23.36 6.17 -34.87
C LEU A 346 -22.89 6.95 -33.65
N LYS A 347 -21.59 7.14 -33.42
CA LYS A 347 -21.05 7.61 -32.12
C LYS A 347 -21.49 6.66 -31.00
N ILE A 348 -21.18 5.38 -31.18
CA ILE A 348 -21.37 4.31 -30.20
C ILE A 348 -20.03 3.61 -30.08
N ASP A 349 -19.55 3.40 -28.85
CA ASP A 349 -18.30 2.67 -28.63
C ASP A 349 -18.37 1.28 -29.27
N LYS A 350 -17.25 0.84 -29.86
CA LYS A 350 -17.16 -0.42 -30.61
C LYS A 350 -17.60 -1.63 -29.78
N ILE A 351 -17.18 -1.74 -28.51
CA ILE A 351 -17.53 -2.92 -27.69
C ILE A 351 -19.02 -2.98 -27.36
N LEU A 352 -19.64 -1.80 -27.22
CA LEU A 352 -21.08 -1.67 -27.00
C LEU A 352 -21.85 -1.95 -28.29
N LEU A 353 -21.41 -1.41 -29.43
CA LEU A 353 -22.05 -1.63 -30.72
C LEU A 353 -22.10 -3.12 -31.08
N ILE A 354 -21.04 -3.87 -30.80
CA ILE A 354 -21.04 -5.34 -30.99
C ILE A 354 -22.17 -5.98 -30.19
N LYS A 355 -22.33 -5.64 -28.91
CA LYS A 355 -23.41 -6.18 -28.08
C LYS A 355 -24.79 -5.76 -28.58
N MET A 356 -24.95 -4.50 -29.02
CA MET A 356 -26.22 -4.02 -29.57
C MET A 356 -26.62 -4.75 -30.86
N ILE A 357 -25.65 -5.07 -31.73
CA ILE A 357 -25.89 -5.87 -32.93
C ILE A 357 -26.30 -7.30 -32.55
N GLN A 358 -25.63 -7.91 -31.56
CA GLN A 358 -26.00 -9.24 -31.05
C GLN A 358 -27.41 -9.26 -30.45
N ILE A 359 -27.81 -8.20 -29.74
CA ILE A 359 -29.17 -8.03 -29.22
C ILE A 359 -30.20 -7.95 -30.36
N PHE A 360 -29.87 -7.23 -31.45
CA PHE A 360 -30.75 -7.16 -32.61
C PHE A 360 -30.86 -8.47 -33.38
N ASP A 361 -29.80 -9.26 -33.39
CA ASP A 361 -29.78 -10.62 -33.95
C ASP A 361 -30.65 -11.57 -33.09
N GLU A 362 -30.50 -11.54 -31.76
CA GLU A 362 -31.35 -12.31 -30.82
C GLU A 362 -32.84 -11.94 -30.92
N LEU A 363 -33.13 -10.66 -31.20
CA LEU A 363 -34.48 -10.15 -31.41
C LEU A 363 -34.92 -10.19 -32.88
N ASP A 364 -34.27 -11.00 -33.73
CA ASP A 364 -34.53 -11.21 -35.17
C ASP A 364 -34.74 -9.92 -35.99
N PHE A 365 -34.25 -8.77 -35.53
CA PHE A 365 -34.27 -7.51 -36.29
C PHE A 365 -33.22 -7.53 -37.41
N VAL A 366 -32.13 -8.26 -37.19
CA VAL A 366 -31.10 -8.55 -38.18
C VAL A 366 -30.77 -10.03 -38.17
N THR A 367 -30.08 -10.48 -39.21
CA THR A 367 -29.42 -11.79 -39.26
C THR A 367 -27.98 -11.58 -39.69
N ILE A 368 -27.05 -12.35 -39.13
CA ILE A 368 -25.62 -12.29 -39.51
C ILE A 368 -25.21 -13.60 -40.16
N ASP A 369 -25.01 -13.59 -41.47
CA ASP A 369 -24.45 -14.74 -42.20
C ASP A 369 -23.09 -14.38 -42.80
N ASN A 370 -22.09 -15.23 -42.59
CA ASN A 370 -20.72 -15.03 -43.10
C ASN A 370 -20.12 -13.63 -42.84
N GLY A 371 -20.50 -12.98 -41.73
CA GLY A 371 -20.04 -11.64 -41.36
C GLY A 371 -20.76 -10.48 -42.06
N VAL A 372 -21.82 -10.78 -42.81
CA VAL A 372 -22.72 -9.78 -43.40
C VAL A 372 -24.01 -9.73 -42.61
N MET A 373 -24.28 -8.57 -42.02
CA MET A 373 -25.51 -8.28 -41.29
C MET A 373 -26.59 -7.84 -42.27
N THR A 374 -27.74 -8.49 -42.25
CA THR A 374 -28.90 -8.20 -43.11
C THR A 374 -30.14 -7.90 -42.27
N VAL A 375 -30.86 -6.82 -42.59
CA VAL A 375 -32.09 -6.45 -41.87
C VAL A 375 -33.25 -7.37 -42.21
N ASN A 376 -33.94 -7.85 -41.18
CA ASN A 376 -35.21 -8.54 -41.32
C ASN A 376 -36.38 -7.54 -41.40
N LYS A 377 -36.91 -7.33 -42.60
CA LYS A 377 -38.03 -6.39 -42.81
C LYS A 377 -39.38 -6.91 -42.29
N GLU A 378 -39.48 -8.20 -42.03
CA GLU A 378 -40.70 -8.86 -41.53
C GLU A 378 -40.67 -9.08 -40.01
N ALA A 379 -39.63 -8.58 -39.33
CA ALA A 379 -39.48 -8.72 -37.89
C ALA A 379 -40.68 -8.13 -37.12
N GLU A 380 -41.21 -8.89 -36.17
CA GLU A 380 -42.24 -8.41 -35.26
C GLU A 380 -41.67 -7.35 -34.31
N LYS A 381 -42.53 -6.46 -33.81
CA LYS A 381 -42.12 -5.47 -32.81
C LYS A 381 -41.86 -6.17 -31.47
N ARG A 382 -40.59 -6.17 -31.03
CA ARG A 382 -40.15 -6.63 -29.71
C ARG A 382 -39.52 -5.51 -28.90
N ASP A 383 -39.52 -5.64 -27.58
CA ASP A 383 -38.78 -4.74 -26.70
C ASP A 383 -37.33 -5.21 -26.60
N ILE A 384 -36.40 -4.28 -26.39
CA ILE A 384 -34.99 -4.60 -26.14
C ILE A 384 -34.83 -5.31 -24.80
N GLU A 385 -35.70 -5.02 -23.83
CA GLU A 385 -35.70 -5.70 -22.54
C GLU A 385 -36.05 -7.21 -22.65
N ASP A 386 -36.61 -7.67 -23.77
CA ASP A 386 -36.88 -9.10 -24.04
C ASP A 386 -35.61 -9.90 -24.38
N SER A 387 -34.48 -9.23 -24.64
CA SER A 387 -33.19 -9.85 -24.98
C SER A 387 -32.44 -10.30 -23.72
N GLN A 388 -32.02 -11.57 -23.67
CA GLN A 388 -31.18 -12.07 -22.58
C GLN A 388 -29.79 -11.41 -22.63
N ILE A 389 -29.25 -11.18 -23.83
CA ILE A 389 -27.96 -10.49 -24.00
C ILE A 389 -28.01 -9.08 -23.41
N PHE A 390 -29.13 -8.38 -23.57
CA PHE A 390 -29.33 -7.05 -22.98
C PHE A 390 -29.39 -7.11 -21.45
N GLN A 391 -30.14 -8.06 -20.87
CA GLN A 391 -30.20 -8.24 -19.42
C GLN A 391 -28.81 -8.59 -18.85
N ASP A 392 -28.09 -9.53 -19.47
CA ASP A 392 -26.74 -9.93 -19.05
C ASP A 392 -25.77 -8.76 -19.12
N LEU A 393 -25.83 -7.95 -20.18
CA LEU A 393 -25.01 -6.74 -20.31
C LEU A 393 -25.35 -5.71 -19.21
N LYS A 394 -26.62 -5.54 -18.88
CA LYS A 394 -27.08 -4.65 -17.80
C LYS A 394 -26.56 -5.11 -16.44
N HIS A 395 -26.55 -6.42 -16.17
CA HIS A 395 -25.93 -7.00 -14.97
C HIS A 395 -24.41 -6.84 -14.96
N LEU A 396 -23.74 -7.12 -16.09
CA LEU A 396 -22.30 -6.97 -16.25
C LEU A 396 -21.84 -5.52 -16.02
N VAL A 397 -22.57 -4.53 -16.55
CA VAL A 397 -22.28 -3.10 -16.33
C VAL A 397 -22.32 -2.77 -14.85
N LYS A 398 -23.38 -3.16 -14.12
CA LYS A 398 -23.49 -2.91 -12.67
C LYS A 398 -22.38 -3.61 -11.88
N PHE A 399 -22.05 -4.84 -12.25
CA PHE A 399 -20.96 -5.60 -11.63
C PHE A 399 -19.62 -4.88 -11.83
N GLN A 400 -19.31 -4.46 -13.07
CA GLN A 400 -18.10 -3.72 -13.36
C GLN A 400 -18.07 -2.34 -12.70
N GLU A 401 -19.20 -1.64 -12.59
CA GLU A 401 -19.31 -0.36 -11.87
C GLU A 401 -18.88 -0.53 -10.41
N LEU A 402 -19.39 -1.55 -9.71
CA LEU A 402 -18.98 -1.86 -8.35
C LEU A 402 -17.48 -2.15 -8.26
N MET A 403 -16.95 -3.00 -9.14
CA MET A 403 -15.55 -3.41 -9.08
C MET A 403 -14.56 -2.30 -9.48
N ALA A 404 -14.99 -1.38 -10.34
CA ALA A 404 -14.18 -0.26 -10.81
C ALA A 404 -14.25 0.97 -9.89
N LEU A 405 -15.41 1.24 -9.30
CA LEU A 405 -15.67 2.50 -8.58
C LEU A 405 -15.92 2.31 -7.07
N GLY A 406 -16.38 1.13 -6.67
CA GLY A 406 -16.62 0.81 -5.25
C GLY A 406 -15.33 0.79 -4.45
N THR A 407 -15.45 1.09 -3.16
CA THR A 407 -14.36 0.91 -2.21
C THR A 407 -14.04 -0.57 -2.01
N PRO A 408 -12.81 -0.94 -1.64
CA PRO A 408 -12.47 -2.33 -1.28
C PRO A 408 -13.44 -2.93 -0.26
N ARG A 409 -13.91 -2.11 0.70
CA ARG A 409 -14.90 -2.55 1.69
C ARG A 409 -16.27 -2.87 1.09
N GLU A 410 -16.78 -2.06 0.17
CA GLU A 410 -18.04 -2.33 -0.52
C GLU A 410 -17.95 -3.60 -1.38
N ILE A 411 -16.81 -3.80 -2.04
CA ILE A 411 -16.54 -5.01 -2.82
C ILE A 411 -16.48 -6.24 -1.92
N TYR A 412 -15.73 -6.17 -0.82
CA TYR A 412 -15.66 -7.25 0.18
C TYR A 412 -17.03 -7.59 0.74
N ASP A 413 -17.79 -6.58 1.15
CA ASP A 413 -19.14 -6.78 1.67
C ASP A 413 -20.06 -7.42 0.62
N TRP A 414 -19.94 -7.06 -0.66
CA TRP A 414 -20.70 -7.69 -1.75
C TRP A 414 -20.29 -9.14 -2.03
N LEU A 415 -19.01 -9.49 -1.85
CA LEU A 415 -18.51 -10.85 -2.00
C LEU A 415 -19.02 -11.77 -0.88
N TYR A 416 -19.02 -11.28 0.36
CA TYR A 416 -19.21 -12.12 1.55
C TYR A 416 -20.57 -11.97 2.25
N LYS A 417 -21.33 -10.91 2.02
CA LYS A 417 -22.69 -10.79 2.56
C LYS A 417 -23.67 -11.38 1.55
N SER A 418 -24.40 -12.41 1.96
CA SER A 418 -25.54 -12.92 1.20
C SER A 418 -26.53 -11.79 0.93
N GLU A 419 -26.96 -11.62 -0.32
CA GLU A 419 -28.10 -10.78 -0.66
C GLU A 419 -29.28 -11.22 0.24
N GLN A 420 -29.76 -10.30 1.09
CA GLN A 420 -30.97 -10.51 1.89
C GLN A 420 -32.23 -10.37 1.05
#